data_AF-A0A7J4PDL5-F1
#
_entry.id   AF-A0A7J4PDL5-F1
#
_cell.length_a   1.000
_cell.length_b   1.000
_cell.length_c   1.000
_cell.angle_alpha   90.00
_cell.angle_beta   90.00
_cell.angle_gamma   90.00
#
_symmetry.space_group_name_H-M   'P 1'
#
loop_
_entity.id
_entity.type
_entity.pdbx_description
1 polymer ?
#
loop_
_entity_poly.entity_id
_entity_poly.type
_entity_poly.pdbx_seq_one_letter_code
_entity_poly.pdbx_strand_id
1 'polypeptide(L)' 'MKRVTLCLTFTLIILLAGFSVEPKAEAYNSKGLELYEAGRYREAIEAFKKAIGIDPKYAEA' A
#
# COMPACT_ATOMS: atom_id res chain seq x y z
N MET A 1 24.87 -26.60 17.75
CA MET A 1 23.40 -26.43 17.73
C MET A 1 22.95 -24.97 17.80
N LYS A 2 23.38 -24.16 18.79
CA LYS A 2 22.97 -22.75 18.96
C LYS A 2 23.31 -21.80 17.79
N ARG A 3 24.41 -22.04 17.05
CA ARG A 3 24.84 -21.21 15.90
C ARG A 3 23.97 -21.38 14.65
N VAL A 4 23.36 -22.57 14.47
CA VAL A 4 22.48 -22.87 13.33
C VAL A 4 21.11 -22.22 13.53
N THR A 5 20.60 -22.25 14.76
CA THR A 5 19.35 -21.58 15.15
C THR A 5 19.45 -20.06 14.99
N LEU A 6 20.59 -19.46 15.33
CA LEU A 6 20.83 -18.01 15.16
C LEU A 6 20.80 -17.59 13.68
N CYS A 7 21.31 -18.44 12.77
CA CYS A 7 21.29 -18.17 11.33
C CYS A 7 19.87 -18.25 10.76
N LEU A 8 19.09 -19.25 11.18
CA LEU A 8 17.71 -19.47 10.75
C LEU A 8 16.76 -18.35 11.17
N THR A 9 16.95 -17.77 12.36
CA THR A 9 16.12 -16.64 12.80
C THR A 9 16.51 -15.34 12.09
N PHE A 10 17.79 -15.15 11.78
CA PHE A 10 18.26 -13.97 11.06
C PHE A 10 17.73 -13.90 9.62
N THR A 11 17.67 -15.02 8.92
CA THR A 11 17.09 -15.08 7.57
C THR A 11 15.58 -14.90 7.56
N LEU A 12 14.87 -15.45 8.56
CA LEU A 12 13.44 -15.29 8.71
C LEU A 12 13.03 -13.82 8.94
N ILE A 13 13.83 -13.06 9.70
CA ILE A 13 13.59 -11.63 9.96
C ILE A 13 13.78 -10.80 8.69
N ILE A 14 14.79 -11.10 7.87
CA ILE A 14 15.02 -10.40 6.59
C ILE A 14 13.86 -10.66 5.60
N LEU A 15 13.32 -11.89 5.59
CA LEU A 15 12.19 -12.25 4.73
C LEU A 15 10.90 -11.51 5.12
N LEU A 16 10.64 -11.35 6.42
CA LEU A 16 9.46 -10.64 6.92
C LEU A 16 9.58 -9.12 6.78
N ALA A 17 10.79 -8.56 6.90
CA ALA A 17 11.03 -7.13 6.71
C ALA A 17 11.00 -6.70 5.23
N GLY A 18 11.25 -7.62 4.29
CA GLY A 18 11.20 -7.35 2.85
C GLY A 18 9.81 -7.37 2.22
N PHE A 19 8.80 -7.90 2.92
CA PHE A 19 7.42 -7.95 2.42
C PHE A 19 6.69 -6.63 2.71
N SER A 20 7.10 -5.57 2.01
CA SER A 20 6.31 -4.36 1.96
C SER A 20 5.14 -4.60 1.01
N VAL A 21 3.95 -4.89 1.54
CA VAL A 21 2.71 -4.69 0.79
C VAL A 21 2.55 -3.18 0.64
N GLU A 22 3.28 -2.60 -0.31
CA GLU A 22 3.08 -1.20 -0.65
C GLU A 22 1.62 -1.05 -1.09
N PRO A 23 0.84 -0.21 -0.41
CA PRO A 23 -0.52 0.03 -0.84
C PRO A 23 -0.43 0.67 -2.23
N LYS A 24 -0.82 -0.07 -3.27
CA LYS A 24 -0.73 0.41 -4.64
C LYS A 24 -1.62 1.64 -4.78
N ALA A 25 -1.09 2.71 -5.38
CA ALA A 25 -1.88 3.91 -5.71
C ALA A 25 -3.17 3.55 -6.47
N GLU A 26 -3.11 2.54 -7.34
CA GLU A 26 -4.25 1.95 -8.04
C GLU A 26 -5.40 1.53 -7.10
N ALA A 27 -5.11 0.91 -5.97
CA ALA A 27 -6.13 0.46 -5.03
C ALA A 27 -6.87 1.64 -4.38
N TYR A 28 -6.15 2.72 -4.07
CA TYR A 28 -6.77 3.94 -3.57
C TYR A 28 -7.56 4.68 -4.65
N ASN A 29 -7.09 4.64 -5.91
CA ASN A 29 -7.81 5.20 -7.04
C ASN A 29 -9.15 4.47 -7.28
N SER A 30 -9.13 3.13 -7.36
CA SER A 30 -10.36 2.33 -7.53
C SER A 30 -11.34 2.56 -6.39
N LYS A 31 -10.85 2.62 -5.14
CA LYS A 31 -11.69 2.96 -3.98
C LYS A 31 -12.28 4.36 -4.08
N GLY A 32 -11.52 5.34 -4.56
CA GLY A 32 -12.00 6.69 -4.81
C GLY A 32 -13.14 6.71 -5.81
N LEU A 33 -13.02 5.94 -6.90
CA LEU A 33 -14.06 5.80 -7.91
C LEU A 33 -15.33 5.16 -7.35
N GLU A 34 -15.22 4.05 -6.61
CA GLU A 34 -16.38 3.41 -5.96
C GLU A 34 -17.11 4.36 -5.00
N LEU A 35 -16.35 5.14 -4.22
CA LEU A 35 -16.91 6.13 -3.30
C LEU A 35 -17.57 7.29 -4.04
N TYR A 36 -17.00 7.71 -5.18
CA TYR A 36 -17.57 8.74 -6.04
C TYR A 36 -18.90 8.27 -6.63
N GLU A 37 -18.96 7.05 -7.16
CA GLU A 37 -20.18 6.42 -7.69
C GLU A 37 -21.25 6.26 -6.60
N ALA A 38 -20.84 5.98 -5.36
CA ALA A 38 -21.72 5.93 -4.19
C ALA A 38 -22.18 7.31 -3.69
N GLY A 39 -21.77 8.42 -4.33
CA GLY A 39 -22.09 9.79 -3.92
C GLY A 39 -21.33 10.28 -2.68
N ARG A 40 -20.35 9.50 -2.19
CA ARG A 40 -19.52 9.81 -1.02
C ARG A 40 -18.29 10.63 -1.42
N TYR A 41 -18.54 11.78 -2.03
CA TYR A 41 -17.50 12.61 -2.66
C TYR A 41 -16.36 13.01 -1.71
N ARG A 42 -16.66 13.30 -0.44
CA ARG A 42 -15.64 13.70 0.53
C ARG A 42 -14.63 12.58 0.79
N GLU A 43 -15.09 11.34 0.83
CA GLU A 43 -14.23 10.18 1.06
C GLU A 43 -13.51 9.76 -0.22
N ALA A 44 -14.15 9.94 -1.37
CA ALA A 44 -13.51 9.77 -2.67
C ALA A 44 -12.29 10.69 -2.81
N ILE A 45 -12.43 11.98 -2.47
CA ILE A 45 -11.32 12.95 -2.50
C ILE A 45 -10.16 12.51 -1.61
N GLU A 46 -10.43 12.02 -0.40
CA GLU A 46 -9.38 11.54 0.50
C GLU A 46 -8.72 10.25 -0.01
N ALA A 47 -9.44 9.39 -0.73
CA ALA A 47 -8.87 8.23 -1.40
C ALA A 47 -7.98 8.63 -2.59
N PHE A 48 -8.44 9.54 -3.45
CA PHE A 48 -7.64 10.05 -4.57
C PHE A 48 -6.37 10.78 -4.10
N LYS A 49 -6.46 11.58 -3.04
CA LYS A 49 -5.27 12.21 -2.42
C LYS A 49 -4.22 11.18 -1.96
N LYS A 50 -4.65 10.06 -1.39
CA LYS A 50 -3.74 8.97 -1.03
C LYS A 50 -3.11 8.33 -2.25
N ALA A 51 -3.88 8.10 -3.32
CA ALA A 51 -3.35 7.59 -4.58
C ALA A 51 -2.27 8.52 -5.15
N ILE A 52 -2.55 9.83 -5.23
CA ILE A 52 -1.63 10.87 -5.70
C ILE A 52 -0.38 10.97 -4.82
N GLY A 53 -0.54 10.84 -3.49
CA GLY A 53 0.58 10.87 -2.55
C GLY A 53 1.51 9.66 -2.66
N ILE A 54 1.03 8.54 -3.20
CA ILE A 54 1.83 7.32 -3.42
C ILE A 54 2.45 7.35 -4.82
N ASP A 55 1.66 7.72 -5.82
CA ASP A 55 2.12 7.85 -7.19
C ASP A 55 1.51 9.11 -7.83
N PRO A 56 2.32 10.17 -7.99
CA PRO A 56 1.86 11.45 -8.54
C PRO A 56 1.25 11.37 -9.94
N LYS A 57 1.47 10.28 -10.71
CA LYS A 57 0.87 10.11 -12.04
C LYS A 57 -0.66 10.07 -12.01
N TYR A 58 -1.25 9.75 -10.86
CA TYR A 58 -2.70 9.78 -10.67
C TYR A 58 -3.25 11.21 -10.53
N ALA A 59 -2.41 12.24 -10.46
CA ALA A 59 -2.86 13.64 -10.45
C ALA A 59 -3.21 14.16 -11.86
N GLU A 60 -2.75 13.48 -12.90
CA GLU A 60 -2.90 13.90 -14.30
C GLU A 60 -4.08 13.23 -15.03
N ALA A 61 -4.79 12.30 -14.36
CA ALA A 61 -5.93 11.55 -14.91
C ALA A 61 -7.25 12.33 -14.80
#